data_AF-A0A1G2SM29-F1
#
_entry.id   AF-A0A1G2SM29-F1
#
_cell.length_a   1.000
_cell.length_b   1.000
_cell.length_c   1.000
_cell.angle_alpha   90.00
_cell.angle_beta   90.00
_cell.angle_gamma   90.00
#
_symmetry.space_group_name_H-M   'P 1'
#
loop_
_entity.id
_entity.type
_entity.pdbx_description
1 polymer ?
#
loop_
_entity_poly.entity_id
_entity_poly.type
_entity_poly.pdbx_seq_one_letter_code
_entity_poly.pdbx_strand_id
1 'polypeptide(L)'
;MQNLSNARPGRFKGYEKKQLLWGLYGISIVFILGGAVNAGFSGYAMAIPFMGLALWVSRSKLQSRTAFSLAAALIVAAVFVSHTQTKNPILFPVLSDGYVEILEDGYQETFFDGSGGFTQEKDADVCMGCGEITYTKLTKGDIYQVLGVRLGHPDFGTSISVVTEVGEFSKHDYSPSAGMDAYIKLNKPPRAHWADVVSFSMAWPIAFLAIGPFIHSARTP
;
A
#
# COMPACT_ATOMS: atom_id res chain seq x y z
N MET A 1 -16.14 -12.60 59.66
CA MET A 1 -14.87 -12.83 58.93
C MET A 1 -15.07 -14.05 58.04
N GLN A 2 -15.36 -13.84 56.76
CA GLN A 2 -15.52 -14.92 55.78
C GLN A 2 -14.16 -15.19 55.12
N ASN A 3 -13.78 -16.47 55.09
CA ASN A 3 -12.54 -16.99 54.51
C ASN A 3 -12.51 -16.73 53.00
N LEU A 4 -11.71 -15.75 52.56
CA LEU A 4 -11.43 -15.45 51.15
C LEU A 4 -10.19 -16.18 50.60
N SER A 5 -9.71 -17.26 51.25
CA SER A 5 -8.44 -17.91 50.92
C SER A 5 -8.48 -18.98 49.82
N ASN A 6 -9.61 -19.20 49.13
CA ASN A 6 -9.76 -20.26 48.13
C ASN A 6 -9.97 -19.75 46.68
N ALA A 7 -9.42 -18.59 46.33
CA ALA A 7 -9.30 -18.20 44.93
C ALA A 7 -8.17 -19.03 44.27
N ARG A 8 -8.54 -20.15 43.60
CA ARG A 8 -7.58 -21.00 42.87
C ARG A 8 -6.82 -20.17 41.82
N PRO A 9 -5.49 -20.00 41.91
CA PRO A 9 -4.69 -19.15 41.02
C PRO A 9 -4.50 -19.71 39.59
N GLY A 10 -5.21 -20.77 39.21
CA GLY A 10 -5.01 -21.48 37.93
C GLY A 10 -5.91 -21.05 36.77
N ARG A 11 -7.06 -20.40 37.02
CA ARG A 11 -8.05 -20.12 35.95
C ARG A 11 -7.71 -18.90 35.09
N PHE A 12 -6.99 -17.91 35.62
CA PHE A 12 -6.65 -16.69 34.89
C PHE A 12 -5.53 -16.88 33.85
N LYS A 13 -4.52 -17.71 34.14
CA LYS A 13 -3.39 -17.99 33.22
C LYS A 13 -3.81 -18.57 31.86
N GLY A 14 -4.91 -19.35 31.82
CA GLY A 14 -5.41 -19.95 30.57
C GLY A 14 -6.09 -18.94 29.64
N TYR A 15 -6.77 -17.95 30.22
CA TYR A 15 -7.50 -16.92 29.46
C TYR A 15 -6.52 -15.93 28.81
N GLU A 16 -5.51 -15.49 29.56
CA GLU A 16 -4.44 -14.61 29.07
C GLU A 16 -3.67 -15.23 27.90
N LYS A 17 -3.35 -16.53 27.97
CA LYS A 17 -2.67 -17.25 26.89
C LYS A 17 -3.49 -17.28 25.61
N LYS A 18 -4.81 -17.48 25.70
CA LYS A 18 -5.70 -17.52 24.53
C LYS A 18 -5.85 -16.13 23.90
N GLN A 19 -5.94 -15.08 24.72
CA GLN A 19 -5.97 -13.69 24.24
C GLN A 19 -4.68 -13.32 23.50
N LEU A 20 -3.51 -13.70 24.03
CA LEU A 20 -2.23 -13.47 23.38
C LEU A 20 -2.16 -14.13 21.99
N LEU A 21 -2.63 -15.37 21.85
CA LEU A 21 -2.65 -16.10 20.59
C LEU A 21 -3.58 -15.44 19.56
N TRP A 22 -4.76 -14.96 19.98
CA TRP A 22 -5.64 -14.19 19.11
C TRP A 22 -5.05 -12.83 18.72
N GLY A 23 -4.31 -12.18 19.62
CA GLY A 23 -3.55 -10.96 19.31
C GLY A 23 -2.49 -11.20 18.24
N LEU A 24 -1.67 -12.25 18.39
CA LEU A 24 -0.67 -12.62 17.38
C LEU A 24 -1.30 -12.98 16.04
N TYR A 25 -2.42 -13.70 16.05
CA TYR A 25 -3.18 -13.99 14.83
C TYR A 25 -3.68 -12.70 14.17
N GLY A 26 -4.27 -11.78 14.94
CA GLY A 26 -4.76 -10.48 14.47
C GLY A 26 -3.65 -9.63 13.85
N ILE A 27 -2.50 -9.49 14.53
CA ILE A 27 -1.31 -8.83 13.98
C ILE A 27 -0.92 -9.46 12.65
N SER A 28 -0.89 -10.79 12.59
CA SER A 28 -0.50 -11.50 11.37
C SER A 28 -1.46 -11.19 10.21
N ILE A 29 -2.76 -11.11 10.46
CA ILE A 29 -3.74 -10.71 9.44
C ILE A 29 -3.51 -9.27 8.95
N VAL A 30 -3.20 -8.33 9.86
CA VAL A 30 -2.87 -6.95 9.49
C VAL A 30 -1.65 -6.90 8.57
N PHE A 31 -0.60 -7.66 8.86
CA PHE A 31 0.57 -7.75 7.99
C PHE A 31 0.26 -8.37 6.63
N ILE A 32 -0.60 -9.39 6.56
CA ILE A 32 -1.02 -10.02 5.29
C ILE A 32 -1.79 -9.02 4.43
N LEU A 33 -2.79 -8.35 4.99
CA LEU A 33 -3.60 -7.37 4.27
C LEU A 33 -2.78 -6.13 3.87
N GLY A 34 -1.99 -5.61 4.79
CA GLY A 34 -1.06 -4.51 4.55
C GLY A 34 -0.08 -4.84 3.43
N GLY A 35 0.59 -5.99 3.51
CA GLY A 35 1.56 -6.41 2.51
C GLY A 35 0.95 -6.66 1.13
N ALA A 36 -0.32 -7.05 1.05
CA ALA A 36 -1.03 -7.22 -0.21
C ALA A 36 -1.20 -5.92 -1.00
N VAL A 37 -1.41 -4.81 -0.27
CA VAL A 37 -1.70 -3.50 -0.88
C VAL A 37 -0.51 -2.55 -0.81
N ASN A 38 0.56 -2.92 -0.09
CA ASN A 38 1.75 -2.12 0.08
C ASN A 38 2.62 -2.16 -1.18
N ALA A 39 2.79 -1.01 -1.80
CA ALA A 39 3.65 -0.78 -2.96
C ALA A 39 5.08 -0.32 -2.57
N GLY A 40 5.53 -0.50 -1.32
CA GLY A 40 6.83 -0.04 -0.78
C GLY A 40 7.94 -1.10 -0.66
N PHE A 41 9.13 -0.70 -0.15
CA PHE A 41 10.44 -1.40 -0.19
C PHE A 41 10.45 -2.91 0.18
N SER A 42 9.53 -3.35 1.01
CA SER A 42 9.43 -4.76 1.42
C SER A 42 8.22 -5.49 0.85
N GLY A 43 7.38 -4.78 0.10
CA GLY A 43 6.17 -5.22 -0.57
C GLY A 43 5.43 -6.32 0.19
N TYR A 44 5.07 -7.36 -0.55
CA TYR A 44 4.49 -8.59 -0.04
C TYR A 44 5.50 -9.45 0.75
N ALA A 45 6.81 -9.28 0.53
CA ALA A 45 7.84 -10.14 1.13
C ALA A 45 7.86 -10.04 2.66
N MET A 46 7.63 -8.84 3.21
CA MET A 46 7.52 -8.65 4.66
C MET A 46 6.29 -9.34 5.28
N ALA A 47 5.28 -9.67 4.48
CA ALA A 47 4.09 -10.37 4.96
C ALA A 47 4.27 -11.89 5.03
N ILE A 48 5.22 -12.47 4.30
CA ILE A 48 5.49 -13.92 4.25
C ILE A 48 5.68 -14.56 5.64
N PRO A 49 6.55 -14.04 6.55
CA PRO A 49 6.71 -14.64 7.87
C PRO A 49 5.40 -14.63 8.68
N PHE A 50 4.55 -13.60 8.49
CA PHE A 50 3.25 -13.48 9.15
C PHE A 50 2.20 -14.43 8.56
N MET A 51 2.31 -14.81 7.28
CA MET A 51 1.47 -15.86 6.69
C MET A 51 1.75 -17.21 7.33
N GLY A 52 3.03 -17.57 7.44
CA GLY A 52 3.46 -18.78 8.15
C GLY A 52 3.00 -18.76 9.61
N LEU A 53 3.16 -17.62 10.29
CA LEU A 53 2.71 -17.44 11.67
C LEU A 53 1.19 -17.57 11.81
N ALA A 54 0.39 -16.96 10.93
CA ALA A 54 -1.07 -17.05 10.96
C ALA A 54 -1.56 -18.49 10.78
N LEU A 55 -0.99 -19.23 9.81
CA LEU A 55 -1.31 -20.64 9.57
C LEU A 55 -0.89 -21.52 10.76
N TRP A 56 0.30 -21.30 11.31
CA TRP A 56 0.79 -22.05 12.47
C TRP A 56 -0.01 -21.76 13.74
N VAL A 57 -0.30 -20.50 14.04
CA VAL A 57 -1.11 -20.11 15.22
C VAL A 57 -2.52 -20.68 15.09
N SER A 58 -3.17 -20.53 13.93
CA SER A 58 -4.54 -21.00 13.72
C SER A 58 -4.66 -22.53 13.79
N ARG A 59 -3.72 -23.27 13.18
CA ARG A 59 -3.72 -24.74 13.17
C ARG A 59 -3.22 -25.37 14.46
N SER A 60 -2.08 -24.90 14.98
CA SER A 60 -1.35 -25.60 16.04
C SER A 60 -1.62 -25.06 17.45
N LYS A 61 -2.00 -23.78 17.59
CA LYS A 61 -2.21 -23.14 18.90
C LYS A 61 -3.67 -22.89 19.21
N LEU A 62 -4.42 -22.30 18.28
CA LEU A 62 -5.86 -22.05 18.42
C LEU A 62 -6.69 -23.28 18.05
N GLN A 63 -6.17 -24.17 17.20
CA GLN A 63 -6.86 -25.36 16.68
C GLN A 63 -8.23 -25.03 16.07
N SER A 64 -8.37 -23.84 15.48
CA SER A 64 -9.62 -23.33 14.92
C SER A 64 -9.62 -23.51 13.41
N ARG A 65 -10.50 -24.38 12.90
CA ARG A 65 -10.69 -24.59 11.46
C ARG A 65 -11.11 -23.32 10.75
N THR A 66 -11.97 -22.52 11.38
CA THR A 66 -12.43 -21.24 10.83
C THR A 66 -11.29 -20.24 10.69
N ALA A 67 -10.46 -20.09 11.73
CA ALA A 67 -9.30 -19.18 11.67
C ALA A 67 -8.27 -19.64 10.64
N PHE A 68 -8.05 -20.95 10.52
CA PHE A 68 -7.14 -21.50 9.51
C PHE A 68 -7.66 -21.25 8.09
N SER A 69 -8.94 -21.51 7.85
CA SER A 69 -9.57 -21.30 6.53
C SER A 69 -9.57 -19.82 6.14
N LEU A 70 -9.86 -18.93 7.09
CA LEU A 70 -9.78 -17.48 6.86
C LEU A 70 -8.36 -17.04 6.52
N ALA A 71 -7.35 -17.51 7.27
CA ALA A 71 -5.96 -17.17 6.98
C ALA A 71 -5.53 -17.67 5.60
N ALA A 72 -5.86 -18.90 5.24
CA ALA A 72 -5.56 -19.46 3.92
C ALA A 72 -6.24 -18.66 2.78
N ALA A 73 -7.52 -18.34 2.93
CA ALA A 73 -8.26 -17.54 1.95
C ALA A 73 -7.65 -16.13 1.79
N LEU A 74 -7.30 -15.48 2.90
CA LEU A 74 -6.65 -14.17 2.90
C LEU A 74 -5.28 -14.20 2.23
N ILE A 75 -4.49 -15.25 2.45
CA ILE A 75 -3.19 -15.42 1.80
C ILE A 75 -3.37 -15.52 0.28
N VAL A 76 -4.28 -16.37 -0.19
CA VAL A 76 -4.55 -16.53 -1.64
C VAL A 76 -5.00 -15.21 -2.25
N ALA A 77 -5.94 -14.50 -1.61
CA ALA A 77 -6.39 -13.20 -2.05
C ALA A 77 -5.25 -12.17 -2.07
N ALA A 78 -4.39 -12.16 -1.05
CA ALA A 78 -3.27 -11.24 -0.94
C ALA A 78 -2.21 -11.49 -2.03
N VAL A 79 -1.88 -12.74 -2.34
CA VAL A 79 -1.01 -13.10 -3.49
C VAL A 79 -1.61 -12.57 -4.79
N PHE A 80 -2.91 -12.80 -4.99
CA PHE A 80 -3.59 -12.39 -6.22
C PHE A 80 -3.59 -10.86 -6.39
N VAL A 81 -3.90 -10.12 -5.33
CA VAL A 81 -3.86 -8.65 -5.33
C VAL A 81 -2.44 -8.14 -5.59
N SER A 82 -1.43 -8.74 -4.96
CA SER A 82 -0.02 -8.39 -5.17
C SER A 82 0.42 -8.60 -6.63
N HIS A 83 0.00 -9.70 -7.26
CA HIS A 83 0.34 -9.96 -8.66
C HIS A 83 -0.39 -9.06 -9.66
N THR A 84 -1.54 -8.51 -9.27
CA THR A 84 -2.38 -7.66 -10.13
C THR A 84 -2.32 -6.18 -9.76
N GLN A 85 -1.43 -5.80 -8.84
CA GLN A 85 -1.44 -4.51 -8.15
C GLN A 85 -1.46 -3.34 -9.14
N THR A 86 -0.50 -3.29 -10.07
CA THR A 86 -0.33 -2.20 -11.05
C THR A 86 -1.43 -2.10 -12.11
N LYS A 87 -2.33 -3.08 -12.18
CA LYS A 87 -3.48 -3.10 -13.09
C LYS A 87 -4.82 -3.02 -12.36
N ASN A 88 -4.80 -2.86 -11.04
CA ASN A 88 -5.99 -2.92 -10.22
C ASN A 88 -6.60 -1.52 -10.03
N PRO A 89 -7.74 -1.19 -10.67
CA PRO A 89 -8.37 0.13 -10.56
C PRO A 89 -8.94 0.41 -9.15
N ILE A 90 -9.13 -0.61 -8.31
CA ILE A 90 -9.55 -0.43 -6.91
C ILE A 90 -8.39 0.13 -6.07
N LEU A 91 -7.15 -0.26 -6.40
CA LEU A 91 -5.94 0.24 -5.75
C LEU A 91 -5.45 1.55 -6.37
N PHE A 92 -5.53 1.66 -7.69
CA PHE A 92 -5.12 2.83 -8.47
C PHE A 92 -6.33 3.38 -9.23
N PRO A 93 -7.19 4.21 -8.61
CA PRO A 93 -8.40 4.74 -9.22
C PRO A 93 -8.18 5.51 -10.52
N VAL A 94 -6.98 6.08 -10.68
CA VAL A 94 -6.54 6.75 -11.91
C VAL A 94 -6.58 5.83 -13.15
N LEU A 95 -6.57 4.51 -12.99
CA LEU A 95 -6.70 3.56 -14.11
C LEU A 95 -8.13 3.46 -14.67
N SER A 96 -9.14 3.88 -13.92
CA SER A 96 -10.53 3.92 -14.40
C SER A 96 -10.81 5.33 -14.89
N ASP A 97 -10.76 5.57 -16.21
CA ASP A 97 -11.08 6.86 -16.84
C ASP A 97 -10.31 8.06 -16.22
N GLY A 98 -9.09 7.81 -15.74
CA GLY A 98 -8.21 8.86 -15.26
C GLY A 98 -7.49 9.55 -16.42
N TYR A 99 -7.21 10.83 -16.26
CA TYR A 99 -6.46 11.63 -17.21
C TYR A 99 -5.49 12.58 -16.51
N VAL A 100 -4.44 12.92 -17.24
CA VAL A 100 -3.48 13.97 -16.92
C VAL A 100 -3.87 15.22 -17.71
N GLU A 101 -3.99 16.35 -17.04
CA GLU A 101 -4.16 17.68 -17.65
C GLU A 101 -2.85 18.46 -17.48
N ILE A 102 -2.32 18.99 -18.58
CA ILE A 102 -1.09 19.78 -18.59
C ILE A 102 -1.40 21.22 -18.17
N LEU A 103 -0.75 21.73 -17.12
CA LEU A 103 -1.02 23.06 -16.58
C LEU A 103 -0.13 24.15 -17.18
N GLU A 104 1.00 23.75 -17.76
CA GLU A 104 2.03 24.65 -18.32
C GLU A 104 2.68 24.02 -19.56
N ASP A 105 3.10 24.86 -20.51
CA ASP A 105 3.78 24.39 -21.71
C ASP A 105 5.13 23.76 -21.35
N GLY A 106 5.50 22.68 -22.04
CA GLY A 106 6.77 22.02 -21.80
C GLY A 106 7.03 20.84 -22.72
N TYR A 107 7.89 19.95 -22.27
CA TYR A 107 8.31 18.74 -22.96
C TYR A 107 8.23 17.56 -22.01
N GLN A 108 7.66 16.47 -22.51
CA GLN A 108 7.83 15.16 -21.90
C GLN A 108 9.10 14.53 -22.44
N GLU A 109 10.04 14.25 -21.54
CA GLU A 109 11.23 13.47 -21.82
C GLU A 109 10.90 12.00 -21.65
N THR A 110 11.30 11.17 -22.62
CA THR A 110 11.17 9.71 -22.54
C THR A 110 12.52 9.07 -22.85
N PHE A 111 13.02 8.29 -21.89
CA PHE A 111 14.24 7.49 -22.00
C PHE A 111 13.96 6.14 -22.66
N PHE A 112 15.01 5.42 -23.08
CA PHE A 112 14.88 4.13 -23.77
C PHE A 112 14.16 3.06 -22.95
N ASP A 113 14.23 3.12 -21.62
CA ASP A 113 13.53 2.20 -20.70
C ASP A 113 12.05 2.60 -20.44
N GLY A 114 11.59 3.65 -21.13
CA GLY A 114 10.26 4.23 -21.01
C GLY A 114 10.05 5.04 -19.73
N SER A 115 11.08 5.25 -18.92
CA SER A 115 11.05 6.24 -17.84
C SER A 115 11.16 7.65 -18.42
N GLY A 116 10.88 8.68 -17.62
CA GLY A 116 10.83 10.04 -18.12
C GLY A 116 10.42 11.05 -17.05
N GLY A 117 10.32 12.30 -17.48
CA GLY A 117 9.85 13.41 -16.65
C GLY A 117 9.34 14.56 -17.50
N PHE A 118 8.56 15.44 -16.88
CA PHE A 118 8.13 16.67 -17.51
C PHE A 118 9.14 17.79 -17.21
N THR A 119 9.49 18.57 -18.23
CA THR A 119 10.33 19.76 -18.10
C THR A 119 9.74 20.92 -18.91
N GLN A 120 9.88 22.15 -18.41
CA GLN A 120 9.45 23.35 -19.13
C GLN A 120 10.45 23.73 -20.24
N GLU A 121 11.72 23.43 -20.04
CA GLU A 121 12.79 23.75 -20.98
C GLU A 121 13.35 22.47 -21.59
N LYS A 122 13.70 22.52 -22.87
CA LYS A 122 14.43 21.42 -23.50
C LYS A 122 15.87 21.46 -22.99
N ASP A 123 16.08 20.93 -21.79
CA ASP A 123 17.43 20.80 -21.28
C ASP A 123 18.11 19.65 -22.01
N ALA A 124 19.20 19.97 -22.68
CA ALA A 124 20.03 19.00 -23.38
C ALA A 124 20.95 18.26 -22.40
N ASP A 125 20.42 17.92 -21.22
CA ASP A 125 21.17 17.20 -20.21
C ASP A 125 21.46 15.81 -20.77
N VAL A 126 22.71 15.65 -21.21
CA VAL A 126 23.25 14.38 -21.68
C VAL A 126 23.31 13.47 -20.48
N CYS A 127 22.23 12.72 -20.23
CA CYS A 127 22.31 11.60 -19.32
C CYS A 127 23.31 10.60 -19.91
N MET A 128 24.51 10.55 -19.34
CA MET A 128 25.54 9.59 -19.71
C MET A 128 25.05 8.17 -19.38
N GLY A 129 24.50 7.49 -20.39
CA GLY A 129 24.02 6.11 -20.31
C GLY A 129 22.51 5.91 -20.52
N CYS A 130 21.70 6.97 -20.65
CA CYS A 130 20.25 6.83 -20.84
C CYS A 130 19.82 6.52 -22.29
N GLY A 131 20.77 6.53 -23.24
CA GLY A 131 20.46 6.36 -24.67
C GLY A 131 19.87 7.63 -25.31
N GLU A 132 19.13 7.48 -26.40
CA GLU A 132 18.47 8.59 -27.10
C GLU A 132 17.24 9.04 -26.31
N ILE A 133 17.17 10.33 -25.98
CA ILE A 133 16.04 10.93 -25.28
C ILE A 133 15.05 11.45 -26.31
N THR A 134 13.81 10.96 -26.25
CA THR A 134 12.72 11.47 -27.09
C THR A 134 11.99 12.59 -26.35
N TYR A 135 11.83 13.73 -27.02
CA TYR A 135 11.11 14.89 -26.48
C TYR A 135 9.76 15.04 -27.20
N THR A 136 8.68 14.96 -26.44
CA THR A 136 7.32 15.23 -26.94
C THR A 136 6.88 16.58 -26.41
N LYS A 137 6.62 17.55 -27.29
CA LYS A 137 6.11 18.86 -26.88
C LYS A 137 4.69 18.72 -26.36
N LEU A 138 4.43 19.30 -25.19
CA LEU A 138 3.11 19.34 -24.56
C LEU A 138 2.67 20.78 -24.40
N THR A 139 1.38 21.03 -24.63
CA THR A 139 0.78 22.35 -24.52
C THR A 139 -0.13 22.40 -23.31
N LYS A 140 -0.19 23.56 -22.65
CA LYS A 140 -1.14 23.83 -21.58
C LYS A 140 -2.57 23.54 -22.04
N GLY A 141 -3.28 22.76 -21.25
CA GLY A 141 -4.64 22.31 -21.52
C GLY A 141 -4.73 20.99 -22.29
N ASP A 142 -3.62 20.42 -22.74
CA ASP A 142 -3.62 19.08 -23.30
C ASP A 142 -4.06 18.06 -22.24
N ILE A 143 -4.81 17.05 -22.69
CA ILE A 143 -5.36 15.99 -21.83
C ILE A 143 -4.94 14.64 -22.38
N TYR A 144 -4.31 13.83 -21.54
CA TYR A 144 -3.83 12.49 -21.88
C TYR A 144 -4.46 11.44 -20.98
N GLN A 145 -4.95 10.35 -21.58
CA GLN A 145 -5.51 9.25 -20.81
C GLN A 145 -4.41 8.51 -20.04
N VAL A 146 -4.70 8.16 -18.79
CA VAL A 146 -3.82 7.29 -18.01
C VAL A 146 -4.04 5.84 -18.43
N LEU A 147 -3.00 5.23 -18.98
CA LEU A 147 -2.97 3.86 -19.47
C LEU A 147 -2.43 2.87 -18.43
N GLY A 148 -1.64 3.37 -17.48
CA GLY A 148 -0.99 2.52 -16.49
C GLY A 148 -0.41 3.29 -15.31
N VAL A 149 0.07 2.55 -14.33
CA VAL A 149 0.86 3.07 -13.22
C VAL A 149 2.15 2.29 -13.09
N ARG A 150 3.25 2.98 -12.85
CA ARG A 150 4.55 2.38 -12.52
C ARG A 150 4.86 2.70 -11.06
N LEU A 151 5.40 1.71 -10.36
CA LEU A 151 5.79 1.84 -8.95
C LEU A 151 7.31 1.90 -8.89
N GLY A 152 7.84 2.99 -8.34
CA GLY A 152 9.25 3.14 -8.06
C GLY A 152 9.54 3.07 -6.56
N HIS A 153 10.77 2.68 -6.22
CA HIS A 153 11.25 2.55 -4.85
C HIS A 153 12.48 3.44 -4.59
N PRO A 154 12.33 4.76 -4.44
CA PRO A 154 13.42 5.56 -3.92
C PRO A 154 13.60 5.24 -2.43
N ASP A 155 14.69 4.55 -2.08
CA ASP A 155 15.26 4.37 -0.74
C ASP A 155 14.29 4.57 0.44
N PHE A 156 13.36 3.62 0.67
CA PHE A 156 12.32 3.60 1.72
C PHE A 156 10.94 4.19 1.38
N GLY A 157 10.74 4.77 0.20
CA GLY A 157 9.45 5.30 -0.29
C GLY A 157 8.76 4.44 -1.34
N THR A 158 7.52 4.80 -1.66
CA THR A 158 6.84 4.41 -2.90
C THR A 158 6.66 5.67 -3.73
N SER A 159 7.32 5.73 -4.89
CA SER A 159 6.92 6.67 -5.94
C SER A 159 5.88 5.99 -6.82
N ILE A 160 4.85 6.73 -7.20
CA ILE A 160 3.86 6.27 -8.16
C ILE A 160 4.02 7.20 -9.34
N SER A 161 4.27 6.62 -10.50
CA SER A 161 4.24 7.34 -11.76
C SER A 161 3.02 6.92 -12.55
N VAL A 162 2.45 7.83 -13.32
CA VAL A 162 1.35 7.56 -14.23
C VAL A 162 1.89 7.44 -15.65
N VAL A 163 1.42 6.43 -16.38
CA VAL A 163 1.85 6.17 -17.75
C VAL A 163 0.74 6.58 -18.70
N THR A 164 1.09 7.36 -19.72
CA THR A 164 0.20 7.86 -20.78
C THR A 164 0.75 7.47 -22.16
N GLU A 165 0.07 7.86 -23.23
CA GLU A 165 0.55 7.68 -24.59
C GLU A 165 1.78 8.53 -24.96
N VAL A 166 2.00 9.64 -24.23
CA VAL A 166 3.14 10.56 -24.48
C VAL A 166 4.34 10.29 -23.59
N GLY A 167 4.18 9.52 -22.51
CA GLY A 167 5.26 9.16 -21.60
C GLY A 167 4.80 8.88 -20.16
N GLU A 168 5.78 8.69 -19.29
CA GLU A 168 5.62 8.49 -17.85
C GLU A 168 5.76 9.83 -17.10
N PHE A 169 4.76 10.17 -16.29
CA PHE A 169 4.81 11.31 -15.39
C PHE A 169 5.01 10.84 -13.95
N SER A 170 6.04 11.37 -13.32
CA SER A 170 6.42 11.08 -11.95
C SER A 170 5.55 11.83 -10.94
N LYS A 171 5.64 11.44 -9.67
CA LYS A 171 5.01 12.18 -8.57
C LYS A 171 5.49 13.63 -8.44
N HIS A 172 6.71 13.94 -8.86
CA HIS A 172 7.23 15.30 -8.82
C HIS A 172 6.45 16.23 -9.75
N ASP A 173 5.89 15.69 -10.83
CA ASP A 173 5.16 16.48 -11.83
C ASP A 173 3.76 16.88 -11.34
N TYR A 174 3.06 16.00 -10.62
CA TYR A 174 1.67 16.21 -10.17
C TYR A 174 1.51 16.52 -8.67
N SER A 175 2.56 16.35 -7.87
CA SER A 175 2.54 16.57 -6.41
C SER A 175 3.92 17.06 -5.93
N PRO A 176 4.35 18.25 -6.37
CA PRO A 176 5.66 18.78 -6.06
C PRO A 176 5.87 19.03 -4.56
N SER A 177 7.14 19.07 -4.16
CA SER A 177 7.55 19.41 -2.79
C SER A 177 7.15 20.85 -2.43
N ALA A 178 7.07 21.15 -1.13
CA ALA A 178 6.64 22.45 -0.62
C ALA A 178 7.36 23.63 -1.30
N GLY A 179 6.59 24.51 -1.95
CA GLY A 179 7.08 25.73 -2.60
C GLY A 179 7.21 25.67 -4.13
N MET A 180 6.85 24.54 -4.76
CA MET A 180 6.82 24.40 -6.23
C MET A 180 5.38 24.18 -6.72
N ASP A 181 5.05 24.75 -7.89
CA ASP A 181 3.77 24.56 -8.56
C ASP A 181 3.74 23.22 -9.31
N ALA A 182 2.57 22.57 -9.34
CA ALA A 182 2.41 21.32 -10.08
C ALA A 182 2.34 21.62 -11.57
N TYR A 183 3.14 20.91 -12.38
CA TYR A 183 3.15 21.08 -13.84
C TYR A 183 1.98 20.37 -14.52
N ILE A 184 1.46 19.33 -13.87
CA ILE A 184 0.34 18.55 -14.35
C ILE A 184 -0.69 18.33 -13.25
N LYS A 185 -1.92 18.00 -13.64
CA LYS A 185 -3.03 17.69 -12.74
C LYS A 185 -3.65 16.35 -13.07
N LEU A 186 -3.90 15.55 -12.03
CA LEU A 186 -4.68 14.32 -12.15
C LEU A 186 -6.14 14.59 -11.78
N ASN A 187 -7.06 14.07 -12.59
CA ASN A 187 -8.50 14.14 -12.27
C ASN A 187 -8.92 13.16 -11.15
N LYS A 188 -8.10 12.13 -10.89
CA LYS A 188 -8.33 11.07 -9.93
C LYS A 188 -7.08 10.83 -9.09
N PRO A 189 -7.24 10.37 -7.83
CA PRO A 189 -6.08 10.08 -7.00
C PRO A 189 -5.28 8.91 -7.62
N PRO A 190 -3.95 9.00 -7.63
CA PRO A 190 -3.10 7.94 -8.17
C PRO A 190 -3.24 6.65 -7.35
N ARG A 191 -3.53 6.76 -6.04
CA ARG A 191 -3.76 5.62 -5.14
C ARG A 191 -4.96 5.86 -4.25
N ALA A 192 -5.68 4.78 -3.93
CA ALA A 192 -6.82 4.86 -3.04
C ALA A 192 -6.38 5.07 -1.57
N HIS A 193 -6.98 6.06 -0.89
CA HIS A 193 -6.66 6.41 0.50
C HIS A 193 -6.76 5.22 1.48
N TRP A 194 -7.73 4.32 1.27
CA TRP A 194 -7.88 3.14 2.13
C TRP A 194 -6.65 2.21 2.05
N ALA A 195 -6.00 2.12 0.88
CA ALA A 195 -4.82 1.29 0.68
C ALA A 195 -3.61 1.87 1.43
N ASP A 196 -3.52 3.20 1.52
CA ASP A 196 -2.50 3.89 2.31
C ASP A 196 -2.72 3.66 3.81
N VAL A 197 -3.97 3.75 4.29
CA VAL A 197 -4.31 3.45 5.70
C VAL A 197 -3.98 2.00 6.06
N VAL A 198 -4.34 1.05 5.19
CA VAL A 198 -4.04 -0.38 5.40
C VAL A 198 -2.54 -0.64 5.35
N SER A 199 -1.81 -0.01 4.43
CA SER A 199 -0.34 -0.12 4.40
C SER A 199 0.29 0.47 5.66
N PHE A 200 -0.18 1.63 6.13
CA PHE A 200 0.31 2.29 7.34
C PHE A 200 0.04 1.48 8.61
N SER A 201 -1.03 0.70 8.63
CA SER A 201 -1.33 -0.19 9.76
C SER A 201 -0.25 -1.25 10.02
N MET A 202 0.60 -1.56 9.03
CA MET A 202 1.77 -2.43 9.22
C MET A 202 2.87 -1.78 10.08
N ALA A 203 2.97 -0.45 10.05
CA ALA A 203 3.92 0.28 10.91
C ALA A 203 3.43 0.32 12.37
N TRP A 204 2.11 0.26 12.58
CA TRP A 204 1.48 0.36 13.90
C TRP A 204 0.44 -0.74 14.14
N PRO A 205 0.83 -2.03 14.06
CA PRO A 205 -0.10 -3.16 14.11
C PRO A 205 -0.81 -3.27 15.48
N ILE A 206 -0.19 -2.73 16.53
CA ILE A 206 -0.71 -2.74 17.91
C ILE A 206 -1.78 -1.66 18.12
N ALA A 207 -1.74 -0.55 17.38
CA ALA A 207 -2.70 0.55 17.54
C ALA A 207 -4.15 0.10 17.29
N PHE A 208 -4.36 -0.78 16.31
CA PHE A 208 -5.68 -1.35 16.01
C PHE A 208 -6.13 -2.39 17.05
N LEU A 209 -5.19 -3.11 17.67
CA LEU A 209 -5.50 -4.04 18.76
C LEU A 209 -5.82 -3.33 20.08
N ALA A 210 -5.23 -2.15 20.32
CA ALA A 210 -5.50 -1.34 21.51
C ALA A 210 -6.94 -0.77 21.52
N ILE A 211 -7.59 -0.62 20.36
CA ILE A 211 -8.98 -0.15 20.24
C ILE A 211 -9.99 -1.28 20.53
N GLY A 212 -9.62 -2.54 20.23
CA GLY A 212 -10.46 -3.74 20.45
C GLY A 212 -11.07 -3.88 21.86
N PRO A 213 -10.33 -3.70 22.97
CA PRO A 213 -10.90 -3.80 24.31
C PRO A 213 -11.93 -2.70 24.64
N PHE A 214 -11.86 -1.53 24.00
CA PHE A 214 -12.85 -0.45 24.23
C PHE A 214 -14.20 -0.74 23.57
N ILE A 215 -14.22 -1.44 22.44
CA ILE A 215 -15.48 -1.83 21.76
C ILE A 215 -16.18 -2.96 22.53
N HIS A 216 -15.43 -3.85 23.19
CA HIS A 216 -16.02 -4.94 23.96
C HIS A 216 -16.58 -4.47 25.31
N SER A 217 -15.99 -3.44 25.92
CA SER A 217 -16.50 -2.83 27.15
C SER A 217 -17.81 -2.05 26.97
N ALA A 218 -18.18 -1.69 25.74
CA ALA A 218 -19.40 -0.94 25.43
C ALA A 218 -20.64 -1.83 25.17
N ARG A 219 -20.52 -3.17 25.28
CA ARG A 219 -21.62 -4.12 24.95
C ARG A 219 -22.09 -5.00 26.12
N THR A 220 -21.72 -4.70 27.35
CA THR A 220 -22.28 -5.37 28.53
C THR A 220 -22.95 -4.34 29.43
N PRO A 221 -24.30 -4.26 29.48
CA PRO A 221 -25.00 -3.75 30.66
C PRO A 221 -24.78 -4.68 31.86
#